data_AF-A0A645A7Z3-F1
#
_entry.id   AF-A0A645A7Z3-F1
#
_cell.length_a   1.000
_cell.length_b   1.000
_cell.length_c   1.000
_cell.angle_alpha   90.00
_cell.angle_beta   90.00
_cell.angle_gamma   90.00
#
_symmetry.space_group_name_H-M   'P 1'
#
loop_
_entity.id
_entity.type
_entity.pdbx_description
1 polymer ?
#
loop_
_entity_poly.entity_id
_entity_poly.type
_entity_poly.pdbx_seq_one_letter_code
_entity_poly.pdbx_strand_id
1 'polypeptide(L)'
;MSEISFSKYLKELREEKNLTIAKLAEKSGVSHTYVSMLERGKRKPTTNIIEALSNALGDNEEEADLFKTNMEIFSNEDVLKILNDEVEERSNNIVNIIKSSNVISDLRAQLKNAEMTLNLNHALNYFTKKEEVRLVHEKRSAGDFVSPDEDLRGIAITLDGKDLTIEEVKALEYLVLGIQKRRNLK
;
A
#
# COMPACT_ATOMS: atom_id res chain seq x y z
N MET A 1 -8.00 -12.50 -19.50
CA MET A 1 -7.47 -13.82 -19.04
C MET A 1 -7.70 -14.84 -20.14
N SER A 2 -6.82 -15.83 -20.32
CA SER A 2 -7.06 -16.88 -21.33
C SER A 2 -8.25 -17.72 -20.86
N GLU A 3 -9.30 -17.77 -21.66
CA GLU A 3 -10.47 -18.63 -21.46
C GLU A 3 -10.04 -20.06 -21.09
N ILE A 4 -10.47 -20.53 -19.92
CA ILE A 4 -10.23 -21.92 -19.50
C ILE A 4 -11.09 -22.78 -20.42
N SER A 5 -10.47 -23.55 -21.31
CA SER A 5 -11.17 -24.40 -22.27
C SER A 5 -10.52 -25.77 -22.35
N PHE A 6 -11.31 -26.78 -22.73
CA PHE A 6 -10.81 -28.14 -22.97
C PHE A 6 -9.58 -28.18 -23.88
N SER A 7 -9.58 -27.36 -24.94
CA SER A 7 -8.48 -27.32 -25.91
C SER A 7 -7.14 -26.99 -25.24
N LYS A 8 -7.17 -26.05 -24.29
CA LYS A 8 -5.99 -25.64 -23.52
C LYS A 8 -5.60 -26.70 -22.49
N TYR A 9 -6.58 -27.24 -21.77
CA TYR A 9 -6.36 -28.32 -20.80
C TYR A 9 -5.71 -29.55 -21.44
N LEU A 10 -6.23 -30.02 -22.58
CA LEU A 10 -5.68 -31.15 -23.32
C LEU A 10 -4.22 -30.90 -23.72
N LYS A 11 -3.92 -29.70 -24.19
CA LYS A 11 -2.57 -29.30 -24.60
C LYS A 11 -1.61 -29.29 -23.40
N GLU A 12 -2.02 -28.66 -22.30
CA GLU A 12 -1.21 -28.55 -21.07
C GLU A 12 -0.91 -29.94 -20.50
N LEU A 13 -1.90 -30.82 -20.40
CA LEU A 13 -1.72 -32.18 -19.90
C LEU A 13 -0.80 -33.02 -20.80
N ARG A 14 -0.93 -32.88 -22.12
CA ARG A 14 -0.02 -33.54 -23.07
C ARG A 14 1.43 -33.09 -22.86
N GLU A 15 1.63 -31.79 -22.69
CA GLU A 15 2.96 -31.18 -22.50
C GLU A 15 3.57 -31.58 -21.16
N GLU A 16 2.78 -31.64 -20.09
CA GLU A 16 3.19 -32.15 -18.77
C GLU A 16 3.68 -33.59 -18.84
N LYS A 17 3.01 -34.44 -19.62
CA LYS A 17 3.40 -35.83 -19.88
C LYS A 17 4.54 -35.95 -20.92
N ASN A 18 5.12 -34.83 -21.36
CA ASN A 18 6.21 -34.75 -22.35
C ASN A 18 5.89 -35.47 -23.68
N LEU A 19 4.61 -35.50 -24.07
CA LEU A 19 4.18 -36.15 -25.31
C LEU A 19 4.13 -35.14 -26.45
N THR A 20 4.60 -35.53 -27.62
CA THR A 20 4.27 -34.80 -28.86
C THR A 20 2.84 -35.12 -29.27
N ILE A 21 2.22 -34.27 -30.11
CA ILE A 21 0.90 -34.57 -30.69
C ILE A 21 0.92 -35.93 -31.41
N ALA A 22 2.01 -36.26 -32.10
CA ALA A 22 2.20 -37.55 -32.76
C ALA A 22 2.23 -38.71 -31.77
N LYS A 23 2.93 -38.57 -30.64
CA LYS A 23 3.00 -39.63 -29.64
C LYS A 23 1.69 -39.84 -28.91
N LEU A 24 0.95 -38.76 -28.62
CA LEU A 24 -0.39 -38.86 -28.07
C LEU A 24 -1.35 -39.56 -29.05
N ALA A 25 -1.33 -39.15 -30.32
CA ALA A 25 -2.12 -39.77 -31.39
C ALA A 25 -1.85 -41.27 -31.53
N GLU A 26 -0.58 -41.67 -31.49
CA GLU A 26 -0.17 -43.09 -31.52
C GLU A 26 -0.71 -43.84 -30.30
N LYS A 27 -0.49 -43.31 -29.08
CA LYS A 27 -0.96 -43.93 -27.83
C LYS A 27 -2.48 -44.08 -27.78
N SER A 28 -3.21 -43.06 -28.20
CA SER A 28 -4.66 -43.01 -28.09
C SER A 28 -5.38 -43.66 -29.28
N GLY A 29 -4.67 -43.98 -30.37
CA GLY A 29 -5.29 -44.41 -31.62
C GLY A 29 -6.12 -43.33 -32.32
N VAL A 30 -6.02 -42.07 -31.88
CA VAL A 30 -6.71 -40.92 -32.48
C VAL A 30 -5.78 -40.30 -33.52
N SER A 31 -6.29 -39.94 -34.70
CA SER A 31 -5.42 -39.37 -35.74
C SER A 31 -4.73 -38.07 -35.28
N HIS A 32 -3.47 -37.90 -35.68
CA HIS A 32 -2.66 -36.69 -35.41
C HIS A 32 -3.42 -35.40 -35.75
N THR A 33 -4.05 -35.35 -36.92
CA THR A 33 -4.84 -34.19 -37.37
C THR A 33 -5.99 -33.89 -36.44
N TYR A 34 -6.67 -34.92 -35.92
CA TYR A 34 -7.80 -34.75 -35.01
C TYR A 34 -7.32 -34.25 -33.64
N VAL A 35 -6.27 -34.83 -33.06
CA VAL A 35 -5.65 -34.33 -31.81
C VAL A 35 -5.27 -32.84 -31.96
N SER A 36 -4.64 -32.48 -33.07
CA SER A 36 -4.31 -31.08 -33.38
C SER A 36 -5.54 -30.17 -33.50
N MET A 37 -6.67 -30.67 -34.01
CA MET A 37 -7.92 -29.89 -34.06
C MET A 37 -8.55 -29.72 -32.67
N LEU A 38 -8.45 -30.72 -31.80
CA LEU A 38 -8.93 -30.66 -30.42
C LEU A 38 -8.15 -29.63 -29.60
N GLU A 39 -6.82 -29.64 -29.66
CA GLU A 39 -5.96 -28.68 -28.93
C GLU A 39 -6.11 -27.22 -29.42
N ARG A 40 -6.68 -27.03 -30.61
CA ARG A 40 -7.01 -25.70 -31.15
C ARG A 40 -8.48 -25.32 -30.95
N GLY A 41 -9.27 -26.15 -30.28
CA GLY A 41 -10.69 -25.93 -30.04
C GLY A 41 -11.56 -25.94 -31.31
N LYS A 42 -11.05 -26.49 -32.42
CA LYS A 42 -11.77 -26.54 -33.71
C LYS A 42 -12.79 -27.67 -33.78
N ARG A 43 -12.71 -28.64 -32.87
CA ARG A 43 -13.62 -29.79 -32.76
C ARG A 43 -13.89 -30.08 -31.29
N LYS A 44 -15.10 -30.57 -30.99
CA LYS A 44 -15.42 -31.20 -29.71
C LYS A 44 -15.18 -32.72 -29.84
N PRO A 45 -14.54 -33.38 -28.87
CA PRO A 45 -14.33 -34.83 -28.90
C PRO A 45 -15.66 -35.56 -28.66
N THR A 46 -15.80 -36.77 -29.20
CA THR A 46 -16.90 -37.68 -28.85
C THR A 46 -16.53 -38.49 -27.61
N THR A 47 -17.49 -39.16 -26.97
CA THR A 47 -17.25 -40.01 -25.79
C THR A 47 -16.14 -41.04 -26.03
N ASN A 48 -16.14 -41.72 -27.17
CA ASN A 48 -15.10 -42.70 -27.51
C ASN A 48 -13.70 -42.05 -27.64
N ILE A 49 -13.63 -40.81 -28.12
CA ILE A 49 -12.37 -40.07 -28.21
C ILE A 49 -11.93 -39.63 -26.82
N ILE A 50 -12.85 -39.23 -25.94
CA ILE A 50 -12.54 -38.89 -24.54
C ILE A 50 -11.94 -40.10 -23.83
N GLU A 51 -12.55 -41.27 -23.99
CA GLU A 51 -12.07 -42.53 -23.41
C GLU A 51 -10.69 -42.94 -23.97
N ALA A 52 -10.51 -42.83 -25.28
CA ALA A 52 -9.22 -43.10 -25.91
C ALA A 52 -8.11 -42.15 -25.42
N LEU A 53 -8.42 -40.87 -25.24
CA LEU A 53 -7.48 -39.88 -24.73
C LEU A 53 -7.21 -40.06 -23.23
N SER A 54 -8.23 -40.36 -22.42
CA SER A 54 -8.07 -40.60 -20.98
C SER A 54 -7.14 -41.77 -20.72
N ASN A 55 -7.29 -42.86 -21.48
CA ASN A 55 -6.47 -44.05 -21.33
C ASN A 55 -5.02 -43.83 -21.81
N ALA A 56 -4.80 -42.90 -22.73
CA ALA A 56 -3.46 -42.58 -23.22
C ALA A 56 -2.69 -41.62 -22.30
N LEU A 57 -3.41 -40.73 -21.61
CA LEU A 57 -2.88 -39.65 -20.78
C LEU A 57 -2.80 -40.00 -19.29
N GLY A 58 -3.73 -40.82 -18.78
CA GLY A 58 -3.73 -41.28 -17.40
C GLY A 58 -2.75 -42.42 -17.17
N ASP A 59 -1.97 -42.34 -16.10
CA ASP A 59 -1.06 -43.43 -15.71
C ASP A 59 -1.79 -44.53 -14.92
N ASN A 60 -2.98 -44.23 -14.40
CA ASN A 60 -3.86 -45.12 -13.65
C ASN A 60 -5.35 -44.77 -13.90
N GLU A 61 -6.25 -45.56 -13.31
CA GLU A 61 -7.71 -45.41 -13.46
C GLU A 61 -8.22 -44.08 -12.87
N GLU A 62 -7.66 -43.64 -11.74
CA GLU A 62 -8.04 -42.38 -11.07
C GLU A 62 -7.72 -41.15 -11.94
N GLU A 63 -6.54 -41.11 -12.57
CA GLU A 63 -6.15 -40.05 -13.50
C GLU A 63 -7.02 -40.05 -14.77
N ALA A 64 -7.35 -41.24 -15.29
CA ALA A 64 -8.22 -41.36 -16.44
C ALA A 64 -9.64 -40.86 -16.14
N ASP A 65 -10.18 -41.15 -14.96
CA ASP A 65 -11.49 -40.67 -14.54
C ASP A 65 -11.49 -39.16 -14.28
N LEU A 66 -10.43 -38.62 -13.66
CA LEU A 66 -10.28 -37.18 -13.49
C LEU A 66 -10.31 -36.43 -14.83
N PHE A 67 -9.64 -36.97 -15.86
CA PHE A 67 -9.68 -36.40 -17.21
C PHE A 67 -11.11 -36.38 -17.77
N LYS A 68 -11.89 -37.47 -17.60
CA LYS A 68 -13.28 -37.55 -18.05
C LYS A 68 -14.17 -36.54 -17.32
N THR A 69 -14.03 -36.42 -16.01
CA THR A 69 -14.77 -35.44 -15.20
C THR A 69 -14.46 -34.02 -15.66
N ASN A 70 -13.19 -33.69 -15.84
CA ASN A 70 -12.80 -32.38 -16.37
C ASN A 70 -13.40 -32.13 -17.76
N MET A 71 -13.53 -33.17 -18.59
CA MET A 71 -14.19 -33.06 -19.88
C MET A 71 -15.68 -32.71 -19.76
N GLU A 72 -16.41 -33.36 -18.86
CA GLU A 72 -17.81 -33.03 -18.60
C GLU A 72 -17.97 -31.58 -18.13
N ILE A 73 -17.08 -31.11 -17.26
CA ILE A 73 -17.06 -29.71 -16.79
C ILE A 73 -16.83 -28.75 -17.96
N PHE A 74 -15.86 -29.02 -18.84
CA PHE A 74 -15.61 -28.16 -20.00
C PHE A 74 -16.73 -28.21 -21.05
N SER A 75 -17.59 -29.23 -21.02
CA SER A 75 -18.75 -29.30 -21.90
C SER A 75 -19.92 -28.43 -21.41
N ASN A 76 -19.90 -28.05 -20.14
CA ASN A 76 -20.96 -27.27 -19.50
C ASN A 76 -20.63 -25.77 -19.54
N GLU A 77 -21.00 -25.14 -20.65
CA GLU A 77 -20.72 -23.72 -20.93
C GLU A 77 -21.25 -22.78 -19.84
N ASP A 78 -22.35 -23.13 -19.16
CA ASP A 78 -22.92 -22.36 -18.05
C ASP A 78 -22.01 -22.37 -16.80
N VAL A 79 -21.41 -23.52 -16.47
CA VAL A 79 -20.47 -23.64 -15.33
C VAL A 79 -19.22 -22.83 -15.58
N LEU A 80 -18.66 -22.89 -16.80
CA LEU A 80 -17.49 -22.09 -17.17
C LEU A 80 -17.78 -20.60 -17.11
N LYS A 81 -18.98 -20.17 -17.52
CA LYS A 81 -19.40 -18.79 -17.42
C LYS A 81 -19.47 -18.33 -15.96
N ILE A 82 -20.12 -19.09 -15.08
CA ILE A 82 -20.22 -18.78 -13.64
C ILE A 82 -18.83 -18.65 -13.01
N LEU A 83 -17.92 -19.59 -13.30
CA LEU A 83 -16.56 -19.55 -12.77
C LEU A 83 -15.78 -18.33 -13.25
N ASN A 84 -15.93 -17.95 -14.53
CA ASN A 84 -15.28 -16.75 -15.05
C ASN A 84 -15.84 -15.48 -14.40
N ASP A 85 -17.16 -15.37 -14.28
CA ASP A 85 -17.83 -14.22 -13.66
C ASP A 85 -17.35 -14.05 -12.20
N GLU A 86 -17.25 -15.14 -11.43
CA GLU A 86 -16.80 -15.10 -10.04
C GLU A 86 -15.31 -14.74 -9.90
N VAL A 87 -14.45 -15.25 -10.79
CA VAL A 87 -13.02 -14.89 -10.79
C VAL A 87 -12.81 -13.43 -11.18
N GLU A 88 -13.60 -12.91 -12.12
CA GLU A 88 -13.55 -11.51 -12.53
C GLU A 88 -13.98 -10.59 -11.37
N GLU A 89 -15.07 -10.92 -10.68
CA GLU A 89 -15.53 -10.18 -9.49
C GLU A 89 -14.44 -10.14 -8.40
N ARG A 90 -13.83 -11.29 -8.08
CA ARG A 90 -12.74 -11.36 -7.10
C ARG A 90 -11.52 -10.55 -7.53
N SER A 91 -11.16 -10.57 -8.81
CA SER A 91 -10.04 -9.80 -9.35
C SER A 91 -10.28 -8.30 -9.20
N ASN A 92 -11.49 -7.83 -9.50
CA ASN A 92 -11.89 -6.44 -9.33
C ASN A 92 -11.84 -6.01 -7.86
N ASN A 93 -12.29 -6.88 -6.94
CA ASN A 93 -12.20 -6.63 -5.51
C ASN A 93 -10.74 -6.47 -5.05
N ILE A 94 -9.82 -7.34 -5.51
CA ILE A 94 -8.38 -7.24 -5.19
C ILE A 94 -7.80 -5.91 -5.70
N VAL A 95 -8.09 -5.52 -6.94
CA VAL A 95 -7.63 -4.25 -7.51
C VAL A 95 -8.11 -3.05 -6.67
N ASN A 96 -9.36 -3.08 -6.21
CA ASN A 96 -9.91 -2.02 -5.37
C ASN A 96 -9.24 -1.96 -3.99
N ILE A 97 -8.92 -3.12 -3.40
CA ILE A 97 -8.16 -3.20 -2.14
C ILE A 97 -6.75 -2.61 -2.33
N ILE A 98 -6.05 -2.96 -3.40
CA ILE A 98 -4.70 -2.43 -3.70
C ILE A 98 -4.75 -0.92 -3.90
N LYS A 99 -5.71 -0.41 -4.68
CA LYS A 99 -5.91 1.04 -4.86
C LYS A 99 -6.13 1.76 -3.54
N SER A 100 -6.97 1.20 -2.66
CA SER A 100 -7.24 1.76 -1.34
C SER A 100 -6.02 1.71 -0.41
N SER A 101 -5.18 0.68 -0.52
CA SER A 101 -3.91 0.56 0.22
C SER A 101 -2.88 1.63 -0.19
N ASN A 102 -2.82 1.99 -1.47
CA ASN A 102 -1.95 3.07 -1.96
C ASN A 102 -2.36 4.45 -1.43
N VAL A 103 -3.64 4.67 -1.10
CA VAL A 103 -4.08 5.90 -0.42
C VAL A 103 -3.50 5.97 0.99
N ILE A 104 -3.35 4.84 1.68
CA ILE A 104 -2.79 4.79 3.04
C ILE A 104 -1.30 5.15 3.04
N SER A 105 -0.52 4.76 2.02
CA SER A 105 0.89 5.15 1.92
C SER A 105 1.05 6.65 1.64
N ASP A 106 0.19 7.23 0.79
CA ASP A 106 0.18 8.67 0.53
C ASP A 106 -0.22 9.49 1.77
N LEU A 107 -1.28 9.07 2.49
CA LEU A 107 -1.69 9.69 3.75
C LEU A 107 -0.59 9.63 4.82
N ARG A 108 0.17 8.52 4.91
CA ARG A 108 1.32 8.41 5.82
C ARG A 108 2.46 9.36 5.43
N ALA A 109 2.73 9.53 4.15
CA ALA A 109 3.74 10.48 3.67
C ALA A 109 3.34 11.92 3.97
N GLN A 110 2.07 12.28 3.73
CA GLN A 110 1.52 13.60 4.07
C GLN A 110 1.58 13.87 5.57
N LEU A 111 1.23 12.89 6.41
CA LEU A 111 1.33 13.01 7.88
C LEU A 111 2.77 13.27 8.33
N LYS A 112 3.74 12.48 7.83
CA LYS A 112 5.17 12.67 8.14
C LYS A 112 5.68 14.06 7.74
N ASN A 113 5.24 14.58 6.60
CA ASN A 113 5.61 15.92 6.13
C ASN A 113 5.01 17.02 7.03
N ALA A 114 3.76 16.84 7.47
CA ALA A 114 3.11 17.75 8.41
C ALA A 114 3.84 17.79 9.77
N GLU A 115 4.22 16.62 10.31
CA GLU A 115 4.99 16.51 11.56
C GLU A 115 6.36 17.20 11.46
N MET A 116 7.08 17.01 10.34
CA MET A 116 8.38 17.64 10.13
C MET A 116 8.29 19.17 10.05
N THR A 117 7.24 19.68 9.41
CA THR A 117 6.96 21.12 9.30
C THR A 117 6.67 21.73 10.68
N LEU A 118 5.89 21.05 11.52
CA LEU A 118 5.61 21.49 12.89
C LEU A 118 6.89 21.57 13.74
N ASN A 119 7.76 20.55 13.66
CA ASN A 119 9.04 20.54 14.36
C ASN A 119 9.97 21.67 13.92
N LEU A 120 10.03 21.97 12.62
CA LEU A 120 10.82 23.09 12.10
C LEU A 120 10.29 24.44 12.62
N ASN A 121 8.97 24.62 12.65
CA ASN A 121 8.35 25.83 13.19
C ASN A 121 8.66 26.02 14.68
N HIS A 122 8.62 24.95 15.48
CA HIS A 122 9.00 24.99 16.89
C HIS A 122 10.47 25.38 17.07
N ALA A 123 11.37 24.77 16.29
CA ALA A 123 12.80 25.11 16.32
C ALA A 123 13.05 26.57 15.92
N LEU A 124 12.42 27.03 14.83
CA LEU A 124 12.55 28.40 14.34
C LEU A 124 12.05 29.41 15.39
N ASN A 125 10.89 29.15 16.01
CA ASN A 125 10.35 29.99 17.07
C ASN A 125 11.30 30.07 18.28
N TYR A 126 11.88 28.94 18.71
CA TYR A 126 12.88 28.92 19.77
C TYR A 126 14.10 29.78 19.42
N PHE A 127 14.66 29.63 18.21
CA PHE A 127 15.81 30.42 17.76
C PHE A 127 15.48 31.91 17.66
N THR A 128 14.32 32.27 17.10
CA THR A 128 13.86 33.66 17.01
C THR A 128 13.75 34.29 18.39
N LYS A 129 13.08 33.62 19.35
CA LYS A 129 12.98 34.12 20.73
C LYS A 129 14.34 34.32 21.39
N LYS A 130 15.28 33.40 21.17
CA LYS A 130 16.63 33.53 21.73
C LYS A 130 17.38 34.75 21.18
N GLU A 131 17.23 35.03 19.89
CA GLU A 131 17.80 36.21 19.25
C GLU A 131 17.16 37.51 19.76
N GLU A 132 15.84 37.56 19.90
CA GLU A 132 15.13 38.71 20.48
C GLU A 132 15.63 39.00 21.89
N VAL A 133 15.75 37.98 22.74
CA VAL A 133 16.29 38.10 24.10
C VAL A 133 17.73 38.63 24.09
N ARG A 134 18.57 38.15 23.17
CA ARG A 134 19.96 38.63 23.02
C ARG A 134 20.00 40.11 22.65
N LEU A 135 19.22 40.53 21.66
CA LEU A 135 19.16 41.92 21.20
C LEU A 135 18.69 42.86 22.32
N VAL A 136 17.70 42.45 23.11
CA VAL A 136 17.25 43.21 24.28
C VAL A 136 18.36 43.35 25.32
N HIS A 137 19.15 42.30 25.56
CA HIS A 137 20.30 42.36 26.46
C HIS A 137 21.42 43.28 25.95
N GLU A 138 21.72 43.25 24.65
CA GLU A 138 22.72 44.13 24.03
C GLU A 138 22.31 45.62 24.14
N LYS A 139 21.06 45.97 23.83
CA LYS A 139 20.52 47.33 24.03
C LYS A 139 20.72 47.82 25.48
N ARG A 140 20.37 46.98 26.46
CA ARG A 140 20.57 47.32 27.88
C ARG A 140 22.05 47.53 28.24
N SER A 141 22.92 46.68 27.70
CA SER A 141 24.37 46.76 27.96
C SER A 141 25.01 48.01 27.36
N ALA A 142 24.44 48.53 26.27
CA ALA A 142 24.84 49.80 25.67
C ALA A 142 24.32 51.05 26.42
N GLY A 143 23.49 50.88 27.45
CA GLY A 143 22.88 51.98 28.20
C GLY A 143 21.58 52.51 27.58
N ASP A 144 21.07 51.85 26.53
CA ASP A 144 19.80 52.23 25.91
C ASP A 144 18.62 51.87 26.83
N PHE A 145 17.64 52.77 26.86
CA PHE A 145 16.39 52.51 27.59
C PHE A 145 15.60 51.41 26.87
N VAL A 146 15.29 50.34 27.60
CA VAL A 146 14.42 49.27 27.13
C VAL A 146 13.03 49.46 27.72
N SER A 147 12.04 49.61 26.84
CA SER A 147 10.63 49.76 27.20
C SER A 147 10.03 48.37 27.44
N PRO A 148 9.62 48.02 28.68
CA PRO A 148 9.03 46.71 28.97
C PRO A 148 7.77 46.44 28.13
N ASP A 149 6.98 47.48 27.85
CA ASP A 149 5.75 47.36 27.09
C ASP A 149 5.98 47.22 25.58
N GLU A 150 7.14 47.56 25.03
CA GLU A 150 7.39 47.48 23.58
C GLU A 150 8.42 46.40 23.25
N ASP A 151 9.55 46.36 23.96
CA ASP A 151 10.67 45.46 23.67
C ASP A 151 10.48 44.03 24.21
N LEU A 152 9.54 43.81 25.14
CA LEU A 152 9.24 42.48 25.71
C LEU A 152 7.88 41.93 25.27
N ARG A 153 7.13 42.65 24.43
CA ARG A 153 5.82 42.21 23.92
C ARG A 153 5.98 40.95 23.06
N GLY A 154 5.35 39.85 23.48
CA GLY A 154 5.34 38.57 22.76
C GLY A 154 6.38 37.55 23.22
N ILE A 155 7.33 37.94 24.07
CA ILE A 155 8.26 37.00 24.72
C ILE A 155 7.54 36.36 25.90
N ALA A 156 6.78 35.29 25.63
CA ALA A 156 6.18 34.49 26.68
C ALA A 156 7.28 33.79 27.49
N ILE A 157 7.54 34.28 28.71
CA ILE A 157 8.38 33.60 29.69
C ILE A 157 7.52 32.50 30.32
N THR A 158 7.64 31.28 29.82
CA THR A 158 7.01 30.10 30.41
C THR A 158 8.02 29.41 31.30
N LEU A 159 7.69 29.15 32.57
CA LEU A 159 8.49 28.29 33.45
C LEU A 159 7.83 26.90 33.49
N ASP A 160 8.56 25.85 33.11
CA ASP A 160 8.06 24.47 33.03
C ASP A 160 6.71 24.30 32.29
N GLY A 161 6.52 25.04 31.19
CA GLY A 161 5.35 24.91 30.32
C GLY A 161 4.05 25.52 30.86
N LYS A 162 4.12 26.37 31.89
CA LYS A 162 3.00 27.16 32.38
C LYS A 162 3.19 28.64 32.06
N ASP A 163 2.10 29.29 31.67
CA ASP A 163 2.04 30.74 31.55
C ASP A 163 2.16 31.37 32.94
N LEU A 164 3.09 32.32 33.08
CA LEU A 164 3.28 33.05 34.33
C LEU A 164 2.26 34.17 34.45
N THR A 165 1.75 34.38 35.66
CA THR A 165 0.93 35.54 36.00
C THR A 165 1.75 36.82 35.96
N ILE A 166 1.08 37.98 35.85
CA ILE A 166 1.72 39.30 35.80
C ILE A 166 2.58 39.54 37.06
N GLU A 167 2.15 39.04 38.21
CA GLU A 167 2.87 39.11 39.48
C GLU A 167 4.14 38.25 39.49
N GLU A 168 4.09 37.04 38.92
CA GLU A 168 5.24 36.12 38.81
C GLU A 168 6.30 36.63 37.83
N VAL A 169 5.86 37.21 36.70
CA VAL A 169 6.77 37.89 35.76
C VAL A 169 7.49 39.04 36.46
N LYS A 170 6.76 39.89 37.20
CA LYS A 170 7.37 40.99 37.99
C LYS A 170 8.37 40.48 39.03
N ALA A 171 8.06 39.38 39.72
CA ALA A 171 8.96 38.81 40.72
C ALA A 171 10.28 38.31 40.08
N LEU A 172 10.20 37.68 38.91
CA LEU A 172 11.37 37.24 38.15
C LEU A 172 12.18 38.42 37.60
N GLU A 173 11.52 39.48 37.12
CA GLU A 173 12.19 40.72 36.73
C GLU A 173 12.99 41.32 37.89
N TYR A 174 12.45 41.35 39.11
CA TYR A 174 13.18 41.80 40.30
C TYR A 174 14.38 40.91 40.65
N LEU A 175 14.23 39.59 40.53
CA LEU A 175 15.25 38.60 40.87
C LEU A 175 16.40 38.55 39.86
N VAL A 176 16.10 38.64 38.57
CA VAL A 176 17.07 38.51 37.48
C VAL A 176 17.74 39.84 37.14
N LEU A 177 17.00 40.95 37.21
CA LEU A 177 17.50 42.26 36.79
C LEU A 177 18.08 43.09 37.94
N GLY A 178 18.00 42.61 39.18
CA GLY A 178 18.61 43.28 40.34
C GLY A 178 18.15 44.72 40.53
N ILE A 179 16.95 45.08 40.08
CA ILE A 179 16.41 46.44 40.22
C ILE A 179 16.08 46.65 41.70
N GLN A 180 17.05 47.11 42.49
CA GLN A 180 16.74 47.78 43.75
C GLN A 180 15.90 49.01 43.40
N LYS A 181 14.68 49.09 43.95
CA LYS A 181 13.82 50.27 43.89
C LYS A 181 14.70 51.52 44.01
N ARG A 182 14.67 52.42 43.01
CA ARG A 182 15.22 53.77 43.16
C ARG A 182 14.63 54.33 44.45
N ARG A 183 15.46 54.48 45.48
CA ARG A 183 15.09 55.25 46.67
C ARG A 183 14.68 56.64 46.19
N ASN A 184 13.51 57.07 46.64
CA ASN A 184 12.97 58.41 46.45
C ASN A 184 14.09 59.47 46.52
N LEU A 185 14.35 60.17 45.42
CA LEU A 185 15.09 61.42 45.43
C LEU A 185 14.07 62.54 45.59
N LYS A 186 13.99 63.03 46.84
CA LYS A 186 13.29 64.21 47.38
C LYS A 186 11.81 64.37 47.03
#